data_AF-A0A3Q8I1U9-F1
#
_entry.id   AF-A0A3Q8I1U9-F1
#
_cell.length_a   1.000
_cell.length_b   1.000
_cell.length_c   1.000
_cell.angle_alpha   90.00
_cell.angle_beta   90.00
_cell.angle_gamma   90.00
#
_symmetry.space_group_name_H-M   'P 1'
#
loop_
_entity.id
_entity.type
_entity.pdbx_description
1 polymer ?
#
loop_
_entity_poly.entity_id
_entity_poly.type
_entity_poly.pdbx_seq_one_letter_code
_entity_poly.pdbx_strand_id
1 'polypeptide(L)'
;MRRVHLLAVALVATTTGVACQGKPLGHPSRQQGRSHSPEQHTRRDLELGDEQAAALAALAAEADAHPDDFEARKASGLAHMRFTLAGVLRLRDRAEADLEAAFALKSDDPELDRSLARFYNMRAVAGDYAKADMQVKVYAALLGKQEPLAMSHGDFVAWSFFQLGRILADKNRGHNLDALAKVRALEQTLATRVAQHPDEIELRALAGNFAFFFAGNIPLDRMRRVEQAVAYFEVLRARWDELRPGARDPNHCPNTRENFMFELAEGYLVLDQSASAREIYEELATIQGPRTRAKELVAHVSQERLRNLERYRGDMKLMPPWPSDVGNCVVCHAYNAEVPLDSLYSLEPIRLADVPSQADYKPLTGLLPAEPDAPPRIADRERMPGAVADVLERRCAPCHFPGGEVADMLDLSAPGAASQARPWILERTGAGDMPPDAPLSADELEILKGWVPAP
;
A
#
# COMPACT_ATOMS: atom_id res chain seq x y z
N MET A 1 -42.60 54.58 -13.61
CA MET A 1 -42.57 53.19 -14.12
C MET A 1 -41.22 52.92 -14.75
N ARG A 2 -40.63 51.79 -14.39
CA ARG A 2 -39.26 51.34 -14.68
C ARG A 2 -39.01 51.18 -16.19
N ARG A 3 -37.84 51.61 -16.68
CA ARG A 3 -36.89 50.74 -17.40
C ARG A 3 -35.50 51.39 -17.44
N VAL A 4 -34.57 50.62 -16.92
CA VAL A 4 -33.18 50.92 -16.58
C VAL A 4 -32.27 50.45 -17.72
N HIS A 5 -31.20 51.22 -17.88
CA HIS A 5 -29.94 50.99 -18.60
C HIS A 5 -29.60 49.56 -19.07
N LEU A 6 -29.33 49.46 -20.37
CA LEU A 6 -28.46 48.46 -21.00
C LEU A 6 -27.06 49.07 -21.09
N LEU A 7 -26.19 48.75 -20.14
CA LEU A 7 -24.76 49.01 -20.22
C LEU A 7 -24.00 48.03 -19.33
N ALA A 8 -22.89 47.53 -19.87
CA ALA A 8 -21.80 46.79 -19.22
C ALA A 8 -22.04 45.31 -18.83
N VAL A 9 -21.73 44.40 -19.76
CA VAL A 9 -21.05 43.13 -19.43
C VAL A 9 -19.97 42.88 -20.49
N ALA A 10 -18.87 43.61 -20.34
CA ALA A 10 -17.62 43.37 -21.04
C ALA A 10 -16.48 43.70 -20.09
N LEU A 11 -16.21 42.81 -19.12
CA LEU A 11 -14.88 42.60 -18.50
C LEU A 11 -14.99 41.45 -17.48
N VAL A 12 -13.92 40.66 -17.39
CA VAL A 12 -13.66 39.47 -16.52
C VAL A 12 -13.84 38.13 -17.26
N ALA A 13 -13.01 37.94 -18.29
CA ALA A 13 -12.73 36.64 -18.91
C ALA A 13 -11.21 36.35 -18.94
N THR A 14 -10.44 36.91 -17.98
CA THR A 14 -8.96 36.84 -17.99
C THR A 14 -8.34 36.43 -16.65
N THR A 15 -9.02 35.61 -15.83
CA THR A 15 -8.44 35.02 -14.61
C THR A 15 -8.83 33.56 -14.33
N THR A 16 -9.38 32.82 -15.29
CA THR A 16 -9.70 31.38 -15.14
C THR A 16 -8.57 30.43 -15.58
N GLY A 17 -7.39 30.96 -15.90
CA GLY A 17 -6.21 30.18 -16.28
C GLY A 17 -5.30 29.75 -15.12
N VAL A 18 -5.71 29.95 -13.86
CA VAL A 18 -4.89 29.64 -12.68
C VAL A 18 -5.58 28.57 -11.83
N ALA A 19 -4.83 27.50 -11.54
CA ALA A 19 -5.03 26.51 -10.46
C ALA A 19 -5.83 25.21 -10.71
N CYS A 20 -5.68 24.57 -11.88
CA CYS A 20 -5.88 23.10 -11.97
C CYS A 20 -4.62 22.33 -12.39
N GLN A 21 -3.50 23.04 -12.61
CA GLN A 21 -2.23 22.40 -12.87
C GLN A 21 -1.51 22.16 -11.54
N GLY A 22 -1.08 20.93 -11.28
CA GLY A 22 -0.04 20.55 -10.31
C GLY A 22 -0.34 20.73 -8.81
N LYS A 23 0.50 20.10 -7.98
CA LYS A 23 0.51 20.23 -6.50
C LYS A 23 0.47 21.71 -6.07
N PRO A 24 -0.05 22.09 -4.89
CA PRO A 24 -0.21 23.50 -4.50
C PRO A 24 1.07 24.34 -4.63
N LEU A 25 0.93 25.65 -4.83
CA LEU A 25 2.08 26.57 -4.88
C LEU A 25 2.92 26.42 -3.61
N GLY A 26 4.23 26.22 -3.77
CA GLY A 26 5.17 25.97 -2.67
C GLY A 26 5.37 24.49 -2.29
N HIS A 27 4.69 23.55 -2.95
CA HIS A 27 4.98 22.12 -2.77
C HIS A 27 6.42 21.80 -3.23
N PRO A 28 7.23 21.08 -2.44
CA PRO A 28 8.62 20.75 -2.78
C PRO A 28 8.83 20.17 -4.20
N SER A 29 8.01 19.20 -4.61
CA SER A 29 8.03 18.63 -5.97
C SER A 29 7.77 19.62 -7.14
N ARG A 30 7.20 20.81 -6.89
CA ARG A 30 7.04 21.85 -7.92
C ARG A 30 8.31 22.66 -8.16
N GLN A 31 9.18 22.78 -7.16
CA GLN A 31 10.36 23.64 -7.26
C GLN A 31 11.48 23.00 -8.09
N GLN A 32 11.38 21.72 -8.43
CA GLN A 32 12.47 20.96 -9.05
C GLN A 32 12.42 20.86 -10.59
N GLY A 33 11.52 21.59 -11.27
CA GLY A 33 11.66 22.00 -12.68
C GLY A 33 11.88 20.91 -13.76
N ARG A 34 11.84 19.62 -13.46
CA ARG A 34 12.07 18.52 -14.41
C ARG A 34 11.08 17.40 -14.15
N SER A 35 10.53 16.85 -15.25
CA SER A 35 9.85 15.56 -15.26
C SER A 35 10.88 14.48 -14.96
N HIS A 36 11.20 14.32 -13.70
CA HIS A 36 12.04 13.24 -13.24
C HIS A 36 11.17 11.97 -13.23
N SER A 37 11.63 10.93 -13.92
CA SER A 37 11.01 9.61 -13.79
C SER A 37 11.13 9.17 -12.32
N PRO A 38 10.26 8.28 -11.83
CA PRO A 38 10.39 7.75 -10.48
C PRO A 38 11.76 7.09 -10.18
N GLU A 39 12.58 6.78 -11.20
CA GLU A 39 13.96 6.32 -11.03
C GLU A 39 14.92 7.39 -10.47
N GLN A 40 14.65 8.69 -10.68
CA GLN A 40 15.58 9.75 -10.27
C GLN A 40 15.35 10.24 -8.84
N HIS A 41 14.23 9.88 -8.21
CA HIS A 41 13.79 10.50 -6.97
C HIS A 41 14.08 9.74 -5.69
N THR A 42 14.53 8.50 -5.80
CA THR A 42 15.03 7.71 -4.68
C THR A 42 15.89 6.61 -5.25
N ARG A 43 16.68 5.94 -4.41
CA ARG A 43 17.13 4.59 -4.78
C ARG A 43 18.60 4.41 -4.47
N ARG A 44 18.97 4.05 -3.25
CA ARG A 44 19.87 2.90 -3.19
C ARG A 44 19.03 1.70 -3.63
N ASP A 45 18.98 1.47 -4.94
CA ASP A 45 18.29 0.31 -5.51
C ASP A 45 18.88 -0.92 -4.83
N LEU A 46 18.03 -1.80 -4.29
CA LEU A 46 18.57 -2.99 -3.67
C LEU A 46 19.28 -3.81 -4.74
N GLU A 47 20.51 -4.20 -4.45
CA GLU A 47 21.25 -5.08 -5.35
C GLU A 47 20.65 -6.49 -5.24
N LEU A 48 20.53 -7.14 -6.39
CA LEU A 48 20.19 -8.56 -6.44
C LEU A 48 21.45 -9.37 -6.12
N GLY A 49 21.31 -10.45 -5.36
CA GLY A 49 22.33 -11.50 -5.34
C GLY A 49 22.43 -12.18 -6.71
N ASP A 50 23.59 -12.77 -7.01
CA ASP A 50 23.86 -13.41 -8.31
C ASP A 50 22.81 -14.49 -8.66
N GLU A 51 22.40 -15.30 -7.68
CA GLU A 51 21.37 -16.34 -7.86
C GLU A 51 19.99 -15.74 -8.20
N GLN A 52 19.62 -14.63 -7.56
CA GLN A 52 18.36 -13.94 -7.81
C GLN A 52 18.34 -13.30 -9.19
N ALA A 53 19.45 -12.68 -9.57
CA ALA A 53 19.63 -12.10 -10.89
C ALA A 53 19.54 -13.18 -11.99
N ALA A 54 20.19 -14.32 -11.78
CA ALA A 54 20.12 -15.45 -12.71
C ALA A 54 18.71 -16.03 -12.83
N ALA A 55 17.99 -16.21 -11.71
CA ALA A 55 16.62 -16.73 -11.70
C ALA A 55 15.64 -15.78 -12.41
N LEU A 56 15.70 -14.48 -12.14
CA LEU A 56 14.88 -13.48 -12.83
C LEU A 56 15.20 -13.40 -14.33
N ALA A 57 16.48 -13.51 -14.69
CA ALA A 57 16.89 -13.55 -16.10
C ALA A 57 16.37 -14.80 -16.82
N ALA A 58 16.35 -15.96 -16.16
CA ALA A 58 15.79 -17.19 -16.71
C ALA A 58 14.27 -17.05 -16.97
N LEU A 59 13.51 -16.53 -16.00
CA LEU A 59 12.07 -16.26 -16.17
C LEU A 59 11.80 -15.26 -17.30
N ALA A 60 12.60 -14.20 -17.40
CA ALA A 60 12.49 -13.22 -18.47
C ALA A 60 12.79 -13.84 -19.85
N ALA A 61 13.83 -14.66 -19.94
CA ALA A 61 14.20 -15.34 -21.18
C ALA A 61 13.12 -16.33 -21.64
N GLU A 62 12.51 -17.06 -20.69
CA GLU A 62 11.40 -17.97 -20.97
C GLU A 62 10.18 -17.22 -21.51
N ALA A 63 9.78 -16.12 -20.86
CA ALA A 63 8.70 -15.25 -21.31
C ALA A 63 8.97 -14.62 -22.69
N ASP A 64 10.23 -14.28 -22.98
CA ASP A 64 10.63 -13.69 -24.27
C ASP A 64 10.69 -14.73 -25.40
N ALA A 65 11.06 -15.97 -25.10
CA ALA A 65 11.02 -17.09 -26.04
C ALA A 65 9.60 -17.52 -26.39
N HIS A 66 8.66 -17.36 -25.46
CA HIS A 66 7.26 -17.77 -25.60
C HIS A 66 6.30 -16.57 -25.40
N PRO A 67 6.26 -15.60 -26.33
CA PRO A 67 5.52 -14.36 -26.13
C PRO A 67 4.00 -14.52 -26.01
N ASP A 68 3.44 -15.59 -26.58
CA ASP A 68 2.02 -15.93 -26.51
C ASP A 68 1.68 -16.89 -25.35
N ASP A 69 2.66 -17.23 -24.50
CA ASP A 69 2.45 -18.06 -23.31
C ASP A 69 2.06 -17.19 -22.11
N PHE A 70 0.81 -17.35 -21.69
CA PHE A 70 0.24 -16.65 -20.54
C PHE A 70 0.99 -16.95 -19.24
N GLU A 71 1.31 -18.21 -18.96
CA GLU A 71 1.91 -18.62 -17.68
C GLU A 71 3.36 -18.14 -17.60
N ALA A 72 4.12 -18.21 -18.70
CA ALA A 72 5.48 -17.69 -18.75
C ALA A 72 5.52 -16.16 -18.49
N ARG A 73 4.63 -15.40 -19.14
CA ARG A 73 4.51 -13.95 -18.93
C ARG A 73 4.06 -13.61 -17.51
N LYS A 74 3.05 -14.30 -16.99
CA LYS A 74 2.56 -14.09 -15.62
C LYS A 74 3.65 -14.39 -14.59
N ALA A 75 4.36 -15.52 -14.72
CA ALA A 75 5.43 -15.91 -13.80
C ALA A 75 6.57 -14.89 -13.77
N SER A 76 7.07 -14.48 -14.95
CA SER A 76 8.11 -13.44 -15.05
C SER A 76 7.62 -12.12 -14.46
N GLY A 77 6.43 -11.67 -14.84
CA GLY A 77 5.85 -10.42 -14.37
C GLY A 77 5.67 -10.37 -12.85
N LEU A 78 5.10 -11.42 -12.24
CA LEU A 78 4.89 -11.50 -10.80
C LEU A 78 6.23 -11.56 -10.03
N ALA A 79 7.23 -12.29 -10.53
CA ALA A 79 8.54 -12.34 -9.89
C ALA A 79 9.23 -10.96 -9.89
N HIS A 80 9.28 -10.29 -11.04
CA HIS A 80 9.85 -8.95 -11.15
C HIS A 80 9.07 -7.92 -10.33
N MET A 81 7.73 -8.04 -10.26
CA MET A 81 6.89 -7.20 -9.40
C MET A 81 7.25 -7.38 -7.92
N ARG A 82 7.38 -8.63 -7.44
CA ARG A 82 7.75 -8.92 -6.03
C ARG A 82 9.10 -8.29 -5.65
N PHE A 83 10.11 -8.41 -6.50
CA PHE A 83 11.40 -7.76 -6.25
C PHE A 83 11.32 -6.23 -6.35
N THR A 84 10.51 -5.69 -7.27
CA THR A 84 10.23 -4.24 -7.34
C THR A 84 9.63 -3.75 -6.02
N LEU A 85 8.65 -4.47 -5.47
CA LEU A 85 8.02 -4.17 -4.18
C LEU A 85 8.99 -4.29 -2.99
N ALA A 86 9.94 -5.22 -3.07
CA ALA A 86 10.99 -5.38 -2.07
C ALA A 86 12.04 -4.25 -2.09
N GLY A 87 12.13 -3.50 -3.20
CA GLY A 87 13.03 -2.35 -3.34
C GLY A 87 13.98 -2.40 -4.55
N VAL A 88 13.84 -3.37 -5.46
CA VAL A 88 14.65 -3.51 -6.69
C VAL A 88 13.91 -2.94 -7.91
N LEU A 89 13.97 -1.63 -8.07
CA LEU A 89 13.00 -0.85 -8.85
C LEU A 89 13.24 -0.86 -10.32
N ARG A 90 14.51 -1.04 -10.70
CA ARG A 90 14.90 -1.16 -12.09
C ARG A 90 14.15 -2.31 -12.79
N LEU A 91 13.56 -3.22 -12.03
CA LEU A 91 12.72 -4.31 -12.51
C LEU A 91 11.27 -3.89 -12.78
N ARG A 92 10.84 -2.67 -12.42
CA ARG A 92 9.45 -2.21 -12.57
C ARG A 92 8.97 -2.32 -14.00
N ASP A 93 9.73 -1.76 -14.95
CA ASP A 93 9.30 -1.70 -16.34
C ASP A 93 9.19 -3.10 -16.96
N ARG A 94 10.08 -4.03 -16.55
CA ARG A 94 9.98 -5.45 -16.93
C ARG A 94 8.73 -6.10 -16.34
N ALA A 95 8.48 -5.89 -15.05
CA ALA A 95 7.28 -6.39 -14.38
C ALA A 95 5.99 -5.88 -15.05
N GLU A 96 5.91 -4.58 -15.34
CA GLU A 96 4.78 -3.97 -16.04
C GLU A 96 4.61 -4.58 -17.44
N ALA A 97 5.67 -4.67 -18.24
CA ALA A 97 5.58 -5.20 -19.59
C ALA A 97 5.08 -6.65 -19.63
N ASP A 98 5.61 -7.52 -18.77
CA ASP A 98 5.22 -8.93 -18.74
C ASP A 98 3.80 -9.12 -18.18
N LEU A 99 3.42 -8.41 -17.12
CA LEU A 99 2.06 -8.49 -16.57
C LEU A 99 1.01 -7.90 -17.54
N GLU A 100 1.34 -6.82 -18.25
CA GLU A 100 0.47 -6.24 -19.29
C GLU A 100 0.29 -7.19 -20.48
N ALA A 101 1.35 -7.88 -20.89
CA ALA A 101 1.30 -8.90 -21.94
C ALA A 101 0.47 -10.11 -21.49
N ALA A 102 0.69 -10.61 -20.27
CA ALA A 102 -0.15 -11.68 -19.70
C ALA A 102 -1.63 -11.27 -19.67
N PHE A 103 -1.92 -10.04 -19.26
CA PHE A 103 -3.30 -9.52 -19.19
C PHE A 103 -3.93 -9.38 -20.58
N ALA A 104 -3.14 -9.07 -21.61
CA ALA A 104 -3.61 -9.01 -22.98
C ALA A 104 -3.97 -10.41 -23.54
N LEU A 105 -3.29 -11.47 -23.08
CA LEU A 105 -3.58 -12.85 -23.44
C LEU A 105 -4.81 -13.38 -22.68
N LYS A 106 -4.92 -13.08 -21.38
CA LYS A 106 -6.00 -13.53 -20.51
C LYS A 106 -6.32 -12.48 -19.44
N SER A 107 -7.48 -11.83 -19.57
CA SER A 107 -7.94 -10.73 -18.72
C SER A 107 -9.06 -11.12 -17.75
N ASP A 108 -9.16 -12.40 -17.41
CA ASP A 108 -10.14 -12.94 -16.46
C ASP A 108 -9.46 -13.74 -15.34
N ASP A 109 -8.13 -13.60 -15.19
CA ASP A 109 -7.34 -14.25 -14.17
C ASP A 109 -7.30 -13.40 -12.89
N PRO A 110 -8.00 -13.80 -11.80
CA PRO A 110 -8.18 -12.92 -10.64
C PRO A 110 -6.88 -12.57 -9.90
N GLU A 111 -5.88 -13.47 -9.94
CA GLU A 111 -4.58 -13.23 -9.32
C GLU A 111 -3.78 -12.19 -10.10
N LEU A 112 -3.68 -12.37 -11.42
CA LEU A 112 -3.01 -11.41 -12.30
C LEU A 112 -3.66 -10.03 -12.19
N ASP A 113 -4.98 -9.95 -12.35
CA ASP A 113 -5.70 -8.68 -12.36
C ASP A 113 -5.53 -7.94 -11.03
N ARG A 114 -5.66 -8.66 -9.92
CA ARG A 114 -5.46 -8.08 -8.58
C ARG A 114 -4.03 -7.60 -8.39
N SER A 115 -3.04 -8.38 -8.82
CA SER A 115 -1.62 -8.06 -8.67
C SER A 115 -1.23 -6.84 -9.50
N LEU A 116 -1.54 -6.86 -10.79
CA LEU A 116 -1.25 -5.77 -11.72
C LEU A 116 -1.98 -4.48 -11.33
N ALA A 117 -3.27 -4.55 -10.96
CA ALA A 117 -4.01 -3.38 -10.53
C ALA A 117 -3.42 -2.74 -9.26
N ARG A 118 -3.04 -3.56 -8.28
CA ARG A 118 -2.34 -3.07 -7.06
C ARG A 118 -0.98 -2.51 -7.37
N PHE A 119 -0.26 -3.07 -8.33
CA PHE A 119 1.04 -2.56 -8.75
C PHE A 119 0.94 -1.14 -9.30
N TYR A 120 -0.11 -0.83 -10.08
CA TYR A 120 -0.36 0.54 -10.55
C TYR A 120 -0.76 1.52 -9.45
N ASN A 121 -1.31 1.06 -8.31
CA ASN A 121 -1.58 1.95 -7.18
C ASN A 121 -0.30 2.63 -6.71
N MET A 122 0.86 1.94 -6.79
CA MET A 122 2.14 2.55 -6.43
C MET A 122 2.50 3.74 -7.32
N ARG A 123 2.27 3.62 -8.64
CA ARG A 123 2.49 4.72 -9.58
C ARG A 123 1.54 5.88 -9.27
N ALA A 124 0.26 5.56 -9.06
CA ALA A 124 -0.78 6.55 -8.74
C ALA A 124 -0.44 7.37 -7.48
N VAL A 125 -0.02 6.71 -6.40
CA VAL A 125 0.36 7.40 -5.15
C VAL A 125 1.69 8.13 -5.25
N ALA A 126 2.58 7.73 -6.16
CA ALA A 126 3.81 8.48 -6.48
C ALA A 126 3.55 9.69 -7.39
N GLY A 127 2.30 9.92 -7.79
CA GLY A 127 1.95 10.98 -8.73
C GLY A 127 2.32 10.67 -10.19
N ASP A 128 2.74 9.44 -10.49
CA ASP A 128 2.92 8.94 -11.86
C ASP A 128 1.63 8.32 -12.38
N TYR A 129 0.90 9.09 -13.18
CA TYR A 129 -0.38 8.69 -13.74
C TYR A 129 -0.28 8.20 -15.19
N ALA A 130 0.92 7.93 -15.72
CA ALA A 130 1.07 7.50 -17.12
C ALA A 130 0.33 6.19 -17.45
N LYS A 131 0.09 5.34 -16.44
CA LYS A 131 -0.63 4.07 -16.55
C LYS A 131 -2.07 4.11 -16.01
N ALA A 132 -2.63 5.30 -15.75
CA ALA A 132 -3.99 5.43 -15.19
C ALA A 132 -5.07 4.72 -16.03
N ASP A 133 -4.96 4.76 -17.35
CA ASP A 133 -5.90 4.06 -18.24
C ASP A 133 -5.80 2.54 -18.15
N MET A 134 -4.57 2.02 -18.00
CA MET A 134 -4.35 0.59 -17.81
C MET A 134 -4.85 0.16 -16.43
N GLN A 135 -4.63 0.96 -15.38
CA GLN A 135 -5.21 0.73 -14.05
C GLN A 135 -6.74 0.63 -14.10
N VAL A 136 -7.41 1.53 -14.83
CA VAL A 136 -8.87 1.48 -15.03
C VAL A 136 -9.29 0.19 -15.75
N LYS A 137 -8.57 -0.19 -16.81
CA LYS A 137 -8.87 -1.40 -17.58
C LYS A 137 -8.77 -2.68 -16.73
N VAL A 138 -7.68 -2.84 -15.97
CA VAL A 138 -7.43 -4.03 -15.15
C VAL A 138 -8.43 -4.12 -13.99
N TYR A 139 -8.70 -3.00 -13.28
CA TYR A 139 -9.72 -3.03 -12.23
C TYR A 139 -11.13 -3.28 -12.76
N ALA A 140 -11.48 -2.81 -13.96
CA ALA A 140 -12.77 -3.10 -14.56
C ALA A 140 -12.93 -4.59 -14.89
N ALA A 141 -11.86 -5.27 -15.30
CA ALA A 141 -11.83 -6.72 -15.48
C ALA A 141 -12.03 -7.45 -14.14
N LEU A 142 -11.30 -7.05 -13.10
CA LEU A 142 -11.38 -7.63 -11.76
C LEU A 142 -12.77 -7.50 -11.10
N LEU A 143 -13.34 -6.30 -11.15
CA LEU A 143 -14.55 -5.96 -10.36
C LEU A 143 -15.85 -6.29 -11.09
N GLY A 144 -15.82 -6.34 -12.43
CA GLY A 144 -17.02 -6.45 -13.24
C GLY A 144 -18.03 -5.33 -12.98
N LYS A 145 -19.33 -5.64 -13.08
CA LYS A 145 -20.43 -4.71 -12.81
C LYS A 145 -21.05 -5.03 -11.46
N GLN A 146 -20.57 -4.37 -10.41
CA GLN A 146 -21.10 -4.51 -9.06
C GLN A 146 -21.41 -3.14 -8.45
N GLU A 147 -22.45 -3.08 -7.63
CA GLU A 147 -22.80 -1.88 -6.88
C GLU A 147 -21.83 -1.70 -5.71
N PRO A 148 -21.14 -0.54 -5.56
CA PRO A 148 -20.06 -0.38 -4.60
C PRO A 148 -20.46 -0.66 -3.16
N LEU A 149 -21.64 -0.21 -2.75
CA LEU A 149 -22.11 -0.40 -1.37
C LEU A 149 -22.55 -1.83 -1.06
N ALA A 150 -22.68 -2.70 -2.07
CA ALA A 150 -22.98 -4.12 -1.91
C ALA A 150 -21.75 -5.03 -2.01
N MET A 151 -20.58 -4.46 -2.32
CA MET A 151 -19.33 -5.22 -2.46
C MET A 151 -18.84 -5.81 -1.13
N SER A 152 -18.06 -6.88 -1.23
CA SER A 152 -17.21 -7.36 -0.14
C SER A 152 -16.21 -6.27 0.27
N HIS A 153 -15.63 -6.37 1.46
CA HIS A 153 -14.60 -5.41 1.91
C HIS A 153 -13.43 -5.34 0.90
N GLY A 154 -12.91 -6.49 0.46
CA GLY A 154 -11.79 -6.55 -0.48
C GLY A 154 -12.10 -5.91 -1.84
N ASP A 155 -13.29 -6.18 -2.38
CA ASP A 155 -13.73 -5.61 -3.66
C ASP A 155 -14.01 -4.11 -3.54
N PHE A 156 -14.53 -3.66 -2.38
CA PHE A 156 -14.74 -2.22 -2.13
C PHE A 156 -13.41 -1.46 -2.06
N VAL A 157 -12.40 -2.03 -1.41
CA VAL A 157 -11.03 -1.46 -1.41
C VAL A 157 -10.52 -1.37 -2.86
N ALA A 158 -10.63 -2.45 -3.65
CA ALA A 158 -10.24 -2.43 -5.06
C ALA A 158 -11.04 -1.39 -5.88
N TRP A 159 -12.34 -1.24 -5.63
CA TRP A 159 -13.19 -0.24 -6.26
C TRP A 159 -12.76 1.20 -5.93
N SER A 160 -12.29 1.48 -4.72
CA SER A 160 -11.80 2.81 -4.36
C SER A 160 -10.57 3.22 -5.20
N PHE A 161 -9.65 2.28 -5.43
CA PHE A 161 -8.49 2.47 -6.29
C PHE A 161 -8.85 2.49 -7.79
N PHE A 162 -9.87 1.74 -8.20
CA PHE A 162 -10.47 1.88 -9.52
C PHE A 162 -10.98 3.32 -9.75
N GLN A 163 -11.68 3.91 -8.79
CA GLN A 163 -12.10 5.31 -8.89
C GLN A 163 -10.92 6.28 -8.93
N LEU A 164 -9.86 6.03 -8.14
CA LEU A 164 -8.62 6.80 -8.23
C LEU A 164 -8.05 6.76 -9.65
N GLY A 165 -7.94 5.57 -10.27
CA GLY A 165 -7.51 5.42 -11.65
C GLY A 165 -8.36 6.24 -12.63
N ARG A 166 -9.69 6.24 -12.46
CA ARG A 166 -10.61 7.04 -13.30
C ARG A 166 -10.40 8.55 -13.12
N ILE A 167 -10.20 8.99 -11.88
CA ILE A 167 -9.89 10.40 -11.55
C ILE A 167 -8.59 10.83 -12.23
N LEU A 168 -7.55 10.00 -12.14
CA LEU A 168 -6.25 10.27 -12.77
C LEU A 168 -6.32 10.22 -14.29
N ALA A 169 -7.07 9.28 -14.87
CA ALA A 169 -7.27 9.19 -16.31
C ALA A 169 -7.98 10.44 -16.88
N ASP A 170 -9.02 10.94 -16.20
CA ASP A 170 -9.69 12.18 -16.60
C ASP A 170 -8.77 13.39 -16.47
N LYS A 171 -7.98 13.46 -15.40
CA LYS A 171 -6.96 14.50 -15.22
C LYS A 171 -5.95 14.49 -16.38
N ASN A 172 -5.48 13.31 -16.80
CA ASN A 172 -4.53 13.17 -17.92
C ASN A 172 -5.09 13.70 -19.24
N ARG A 173 -6.40 13.56 -19.44
CA ARG A 173 -7.12 14.08 -20.62
C ARG A 173 -7.47 15.57 -20.51
N GLY A 174 -7.14 16.23 -19.40
CA GLY A 174 -7.51 17.62 -19.13
C GLY A 174 -8.96 17.82 -18.67
N HIS A 175 -9.69 16.74 -18.36
CA HIS A 175 -11.08 16.78 -17.89
C HIS A 175 -11.18 17.02 -16.38
N ASN A 176 -10.59 18.13 -15.91
CA ASN A 176 -10.42 18.39 -14.47
C ASN A 176 -11.75 18.49 -13.70
N LEU A 177 -12.81 19.02 -14.31
CA LEU A 177 -14.14 19.10 -13.67
C LEU A 177 -14.75 17.71 -13.46
N ASP A 178 -14.59 16.82 -14.43
CA ASP A 178 -15.06 15.42 -14.33
C ASP A 178 -14.26 14.64 -13.29
N ALA A 179 -12.94 14.87 -13.23
CA ALA A 179 -12.08 14.32 -12.19
C ALA A 179 -12.53 14.80 -10.79
N LEU A 180 -12.81 16.09 -10.61
CA LEU A 180 -13.30 16.65 -9.35
C LEU A 180 -14.68 16.11 -8.96
N ALA A 181 -15.59 15.92 -9.92
CA ALA A 181 -16.88 15.31 -9.68
C ALA A 181 -16.73 13.86 -9.19
N LYS A 182 -15.80 13.09 -9.79
CA LYS A 182 -15.49 11.71 -9.35
C LYS A 182 -14.84 11.67 -7.96
N VAL A 183 -13.97 12.62 -7.62
CA VAL A 183 -13.42 12.76 -6.26
C VAL A 183 -14.55 12.93 -5.25
N ARG A 184 -15.50 13.84 -5.49
CA ARG A 184 -16.64 14.06 -4.60
C ARG A 184 -17.50 12.80 -4.44
N ALA A 185 -17.76 12.09 -5.53
CA ALA A 185 -18.52 10.84 -5.50
C ALA A 185 -17.80 9.73 -4.70
N LEU A 186 -16.48 9.61 -4.86
CA LEU A 186 -15.66 8.67 -4.08
C LEU A 186 -15.68 9.02 -2.60
N GLU A 187 -15.43 10.28 -2.22
CA GLU A 187 -15.48 10.76 -0.84
C GLU A 187 -16.83 10.45 -0.18
N GLN A 188 -17.93 10.73 -0.87
CA GLN A 188 -19.28 10.47 -0.36
C GLN A 188 -19.56 8.97 -0.18
N THR A 189 -19.08 8.14 -1.10
CA THR A 189 -19.29 6.69 -1.05
C THR A 189 -18.45 6.07 0.07
N LEU A 190 -17.18 6.50 0.24
CA LEU A 190 -16.34 6.11 1.36
C LEU A 190 -16.97 6.49 2.70
N ALA A 191 -17.42 7.74 2.85
CA ALA A 191 -18.08 8.20 4.07
C ALA A 191 -19.35 7.39 4.38
N THR A 192 -20.14 7.07 3.36
CA THR A 192 -21.35 6.24 3.48
C THR A 192 -21.01 4.82 3.93
N ARG A 193 -20.00 4.19 3.32
CA ARG A 193 -19.57 2.84 3.67
C ARG A 193 -19.01 2.79 5.09
N VAL A 194 -18.19 3.75 5.49
CA VAL A 194 -17.67 3.85 6.88
C VAL A 194 -18.81 4.01 7.89
N ALA A 195 -19.85 4.78 7.56
CA ALA A 195 -21.01 4.94 8.44
C ALA A 195 -21.85 3.65 8.56
N GLN A 196 -21.95 2.85 7.49
CA GLN A 196 -22.66 1.57 7.48
C GLN A 196 -21.90 0.44 8.20
N HIS A 197 -20.57 0.53 8.26
CA HIS A 197 -19.68 -0.48 8.83
C HIS A 197 -18.76 0.15 9.88
N PRO A 198 -19.29 0.62 11.02
CA PRO A 198 -18.52 1.41 11.99
C PRO A 198 -17.36 0.63 12.64
N ASP A 199 -17.42 -0.70 12.61
CA ASP A 199 -16.44 -1.63 13.19
C ASP A 199 -15.37 -2.11 12.20
N GLU A 200 -15.49 -1.78 10.91
CA GLU A 200 -14.45 -2.06 9.92
C GLU A 200 -13.36 -0.98 9.98
N ILE A 201 -12.37 -1.15 10.86
CA ILE A 201 -11.32 -0.16 11.14
C ILE A 201 -10.48 0.16 9.90
N GLU A 202 -10.20 -0.84 9.06
CA GLU A 202 -9.45 -0.68 7.81
C GLU A 202 -10.16 0.25 6.82
N LEU A 203 -11.50 0.34 6.83
CA LEU A 203 -12.22 1.31 6.00
C LEU A 203 -11.96 2.74 6.45
N ARG A 204 -11.75 2.98 7.74
CA ARG A 204 -11.38 4.30 8.27
C ARG A 204 -9.97 4.66 7.84
N ALA A 205 -9.03 3.72 7.93
CA ALA A 205 -7.68 3.91 7.39
C ALA A 205 -7.72 4.26 5.90
N LEU A 206 -8.51 3.53 5.09
CA LEU A 206 -8.68 3.80 3.66
C LEU A 206 -9.27 5.20 3.41
N ALA A 207 -10.36 5.56 4.09
CA ALA A 207 -11.02 6.86 3.93
C ALA A 207 -10.11 8.02 4.36
N GLY A 208 -9.37 7.86 5.46
CA GLY A 208 -8.39 8.82 5.94
C GLY A 208 -7.25 9.05 4.93
N ASN A 209 -6.68 7.97 4.40
CA ASN A 209 -5.64 8.04 3.36
C ASN A 209 -6.11 8.83 2.13
N PHE A 210 -7.31 8.54 1.61
CA PHE A 210 -7.87 9.29 0.49
C PHE A 210 -8.09 10.77 0.82
N ALA A 211 -8.60 11.07 2.02
CA ALA A 211 -8.83 12.43 2.46
C ALA A 211 -7.52 13.24 2.53
N PHE A 212 -6.46 12.69 3.14
CA PHE A 212 -5.14 13.33 3.15
C PHE A 212 -4.52 13.47 1.76
N PHE A 213 -4.58 12.41 0.95
CA PHE A 213 -4.11 12.43 -0.43
C PHE A 213 -4.76 13.57 -1.22
N PHE A 214 -6.09 13.71 -1.14
CA PHE A 214 -6.81 14.79 -1.80
C PHE A 214 -6.56 16.17 -1.17
N ALA A 215 -6.38 16.26 0.16
CA ALA A 215 -6.03 17.53 0.83
C ALA A 215 -4.70 18.10 0.32
N GLY A 216 -3.76 17.23 -0.04
CA GLY A 216 -2.49 17.61 -0.63
C GLY A 216 -2.53 17.92 -2.12
N ASN A 217 -3.38 17.23 -2.87
CA ASN A 217 -3.39 17.30 -4.34
C ASN A 217 -4.47 18.19 -4.94
N ILE A 218 -5.48 18.60 -4.17
CA ILE A 218 -6.61 19.41 -4.63
C ILE A 218 -6.67 20.72 -3.83
N PRO A 219 -6.66 21.90 -4.48
CA PRO A 219 -6.61 23.18 -3.76
C PRO A 219 -7.90 23.54 -3.02
N LEU A 220 -9.03 22.95 -3.42
CA LEU A 220 -10.35 23.21 -2.83
C LEU A 220 -10.54 22.36 -1.56
N ASP A 221 -11.33 22.83 -0.59
CA ASP A 221 -11.75 22.10 0.62
C ASP A 221 -10.64 21.37 1.39
N ARG A 222 -9.39 21.86 1.34
CA ARG A 222 -8.22 21.19 1.96
C ARG A 222 -8.42 20.99 3.45
N MET A 223 -8.83 22.03 4.17
CA MET A 223 -9.00 21.98 5.62
C MET A 223 -10.07 20.95 6.02
N ARG A 224 -11.23 20.95 5.36
CA ARG A 224 -12.29 19.95 5.56
C ARG A 224 -11.76 18.52 5.41
N ARG A 225 -10.91 18.28 4.41
CA ARG A 225 -10.32 16.96 4.18
C ARG A 225 -9.32 16.57 5.27
N VAL A 226 -8.52 17.52 5.76
CA VAL A 226 -7.62 17.29 6.91
C VAL A 226 -8.43 16.94 8.16
N GLU A 227 -9.49 17.70 8.47
CA GLU A 227 -10.38 17.43 9.60
C GLU A 227 -11.01 16.02 9.51
N GLN A 228 -11.48 15.64 8.32
CA GLN A 228 -12.03 14.31 8.09
C GLN A 228 -10.99 13.20 8.24
N ALA A 229 -9.80 13.39 7.68
CA ALA A 229 -8.73 12.42 7.79
C ALA A 229 -8.34 12.21 9.25
N VAL A 230 -8.10 13.29 10.01
CA VAL A 230 -7.80 13.24 11.45
C VAL A 230 -8.90 12.47 12.20
N ALA A 231 -10.17 12.77 11.95
CA ALA A 231 -11.28 12.05 12.60
C ALA A 231 -11.29 10.53 12.30
N TYR A 232 -10.89 10.11 11.09
CA TYR A 232 -10.76 8.69 10.78
C TYR A 232 -9.53 8.05 11.45
N PHE A 233 -8.39 8.73 11.42
CA PHE A 233 -7.14 8.24 12.00
C PHE A 233 -7.14 8.23 13.53
N GLU A 234 -7.90 9.09 14.19
CA GLU A 234 -8.13 9.04 15.63
C GLU A 234 -8.76 7.72 16.07
N VAL A 235 -9.79 7.27 15.33
CA VAL A 235 -10.42 5.98 15.59
C VAL A 235 -9.44 4.83 15.31
N LEU A 236 -8.67 4.93 14.23
CA LEU A 236 -7.63 3.95 13.90
C LEU A 236 -6.57 3.82 15.00
N ARG A 237 -6.09 4.95 15.53
CA ARG A 237 -5.12 4.98 16.63
C ARG A 237 -5.69 4.34 17.89
N ALA A 238 -6.93 4.68 18.25
CA ALA A 238 -7.59 4.18 19.45
C ALA A 238 -7.94 2.68 19.37
N ARG A 239 -8.24 2.17 18.17
CA ARG A 239 -8.68 0.79 17.93
C ARG A 239 -7.64 -0.02 17.13
N TRP A 240 -6.35 0.31 17.28
CA TRP A 240 -5.27 -0.32 16.52
C TRP A 240 -5.25 -1.85 16.68
N ASP A 241 -5.52 -2.32 17.89
CA ASP A 241 -5.51 -3.75 18.22
C ASP A 241 -6.69 -4.54 17.63
N GLU A 242 -7.68 -3.86 17.06
CA GLU A 242 -8.83 -4.45 16.38
C GLU A 242 -8.60 -4.63 14.88
N LEU A 243 -7.48 -4.12 14.32
CA LEU A 243 -7.09 -4.41 12.95
C LEU A 243 -6.86 -5.91 12.75
N ARG A 244 -7.16 -6.40 11.55
CA ARG A 244 -6.86 -7.79 11.18
C ARG A 244 -5.37 -8.10 11.43
N PRO A 245 -5.02 -9.30 11.92
CA PRO A 245 -3.65 -9.63 12.31
C PRO A 245 -2.59 -9.25 11.27
N GLY A 246 -2.79 -9.58 10.00
CA GLY A 246 -1.83 -9.25 8.94
C GLY A 246 -1.63 -7.75 8.67
N ALA A 247 -2.61 -6.89 8.99
CA ALA A 247 -2.46 -5.44 8.82
C ALA A 247 -1.61 -4.80 9.92
N ARG A 248 -1.60 -5.39 11.12
CA ARG A 248 -0.78 -4.97 12.27
C ARG A 248 0.49 -5.79 12.47
N ASP A 249 0.65 -6.89 11.73
CA ASP A 249 1.81 -7.77 11.80
C ASP A 249 3.04 -7.06 11.23
N PRO A 250 4.05 -6.78 12.06
CA PRO A 250 5.25 -6.10 11.59
C PRO A 250 6.11 -6.94 10.63
N ASN A 251 5.88 -8.25 10.51
CA ASN A 251 6.57 -9.07 9.50
C ASN A 251 5.92 -8.97 8.12
N HIS A 252 4.63 -8.61 8.06
CA HIS A 252 3.88 -8.45 6.81
C HIS A 252 3.88 -6.99 6.33
N CYS A 253 3.61 -6.05 7.23
CA CYS A 253 3.59 -4.62 6.95
C CYS A 253 4.36 -3.88 8.06
N PRO A 254 5.70 -3.88 8.03
CA PRO A 254 6.53 -3.46 9.16
C PRO A 254 6.31 -2.03 9.62
N ASN A 255 5.80 -1.16 8.75
CA ASN A 255 5.78 0.28 8.99
C ASN A 255 4.38 0.90 8.94
N THR A 256 3.32 0.08 8.89
CA THR A 256 1.93 0.58 8.79
C THR A 256 1.58 1.52 9.94
N ARG A 257 2.03 1.18 11.17
CA ARG A 257 1.79 2.01 12.35
C ARG A 257 2.49 3.35 12.21
N GLU A 258 3.79 3.32 11.92
CA GLU A 258 4.61 4.53 11.82
C GLU A 258 4.10 5.46 10.73
N ASN A 259 3.70 4.91 9.58
CA ASN A 259 3.11 5.71 8.50
C ASN A 259 1.81 6.39 8.96
N PHE A 260 0.82 5.63 9.45
CA PHE A 260 -0.48 6.20 9.84
C PHE A 260 -0.41 7.14 11.04
N MET A 261 0.46 6.86 12.00
CA MET A 261 0.66 7.75 13.14
C MET A 261 1.35 9.04 12.69
N PHE A 262 2.33 8.96 11.79
CA PHE A 262 2.97 10.17 11.26
C PHE A 262 1.97 11.04 10.48
N GLU A 263 1.15 10.42 9.62
CA GLU A 263 0.07 11.13 8.92
C GLU A 263 -0.90 11.83 9.88
N LEU A 264 -1.29 11.15 10.96
CA LEU A 264 -2.14 11.74 12.01
C LEU A 264 -1.45 12.91 12.71
N ALA A 265 -0.15 12.81 13.03
CA ALA A 265 0.61 13.88 13.67
C ALA A 265 0.72 15.12 12.77
N GLU A 266 0.96 14.94 11.47
CA GLU A 266 0.97 16.03 10.49
C GLU A 266 -0.43 16.66 10.36
N GLY A 267 -1.49 15.84 10.35
CA GLY A 267 -2.88 16.31 10.38
C GLY A 267 -3.17 17.18 11.62
N TYR A 268 -2.79 16.72 12.81
CA TYR A 268 -2.93 17.50 14.04
C TYR A 268 -2.17 18.82 14.00
N LEU A 269 -0.96 18.83 13.46
CA LEU A 269 -0.13 20.02 13.39
C LEU A 269 -0.74 21.08 12.46
N VAL A 270 -1.31 20.65 11.33
CA VAL A 270 -2.09 21.52 10.43
C VAL A 270 -3.35 22.06 11.11
N LEU A 271 -4.02 21.25 11.93
CA LEU A 271 -5.22 21.67 12.67
C LEU A 271 -4.92 22.44 13.97
N ASP A 272 -3.68 22.91 14.15
CA ASP A 272 -3.27 23.68 15.33
C ASP A 272 -3.25 22.88 16.65
N GLN A 273 -3.37 21.56 16.59
CA GLN A 273 -3.44 20.65 17.75
C GLN A 273 -2.05 20.15 18.17
N SER A 274 -1.17 21.10 18.50
CA SER A 274 0.27 20.84 18.71
C SER A 274 0.57 19.84 19.84
N ALA A 275 -0.27 19.77 20.88
CA ALA A 275 -0.09 18.81 21.98
C ALA A 275 -0.27 17.36 21.50
N SER A 276 -1.33 17.08 20.74
CA SER A 276 -1.61 15.76 20.16
C SER A 276 -0.55 15.37 19.12
N ALA A 277 -0.11 16.32 18.29
CA ALA A 277 0.97 16.10 17.33
C ALA A 277 2.29 15.74 18.05
N ARG A 278 2.64 16.47 19.12
CA ARG A 278 3.84 16.22 19.92
C ARG A 278 3.88 14.81 20.49
N GLU A 279 2.77 14.37 21.11
CA GLU A 279 2.68 13.04 21.70
C GLU A 279 3.02 11.94 20.69
N ILE A 280 2.49 12.05 19.47
CA ILE A 280 2.75 11.07 18.42
C ILE A 280 4.19 11.19 17.89
N TYR A 281 4.72 12.40 17.69
CA TYR A 281 6.11 12.54 17.25
C TYR A 281 7.11 12.01 18.31
N GLU A 282 6.80 12.13 19.60
CA GLU A 282 7.59 11.54 20.69
C GLU A 282 7.55 10.01 20.63
N GLU A 283 6.37 9.41 20.37
CA GLU A 283 6.21 7.98 20.11
C GLU A 283 7.08 7.54 18.92
N LEU A 284 6.97 8.23 17.79
CA LEU A 284 7.63 7.89 16.53
C LEU A 284 9.13 8.17 16.51
N ALA A 285 9.62 9.07 17.36
CA ALA A 285 11.06 9.31 17.53
C ALA A 285 11.79 8.09 18.12
N THR A 286 11.05 7.11 18.65
CA THR A 286 11.58 5.84 19.16
C THR A 286 11.23 4.69 18.21
N ILE A 287 12.25 4.03 17.66
CA ILE A 287 12.05 2.92 16.71
C ILE A 287 11.61 1.66 17.46
N GLN A 288 10.44 1.14 17.10
CA GLN A 288 9.95 -0.17 17.53
C GLN A 288 10.35 -1.25 16.52
N GLY A 289 10.73 -2.44 17.01
CA GLY A 289 11.15 -3.57 16.17
C GLY A 289 10.03 -4.07 15.24
N PRO A 290 10.37 -4.66 14.08
CA PRO A 290 11.70 -4.74 13.46
C PRO A 290 12.17 -3.35 13.01
N ARG A 291 13.48 -3.14 13.02
CA ARG A 291 14.06 -1.86 12.61
C ARG A 291 14.12 -1.83 11.09
N THR A 292 13.34 -0.98 10.45
CA THR A 292 13.36 -0.79 9.00
C THR A 292 13.93 0.56 8.62
N ARG A 293 14.31 0.70 7.35
CA ARG A 293 14.76 1.98 6.80
C ARG A 293 13.68 3.07 6.90
N ALA A 294 12.42 2.72 6.69
CA ALA A 294 11.31 3.65 6.80
C ALA A 294 11.16 4.17 8.23
N LYS A 295 11.24 3.30 9.25
CA LYS A 295 11.17 3.71 10.66
C LYS A 295 12.32 4.62 11.07
N GLU A 296 13.53 4.36 10.57
CA GLU A 296 14.68 5.25 10.81
C GLU A 296 14.44 6.66 10.29
N LEU A 297 13.92 6.77 9.06
CA LEU A 297 13.61 8.06 8.46
C LEU A 297 12.45 8.75 9.18
N VAL A 298 11.37 8.02 9.50
CA VAL A 298 10.24 8.54 10.26
C VAL A 298 10.68 9.03 11.65
N ALA A 299 11.52 8.28 12.35
CA ALA A 299 12.05 8.69 13.64
C ALA A 299 12.90 9.96 13.55
N HIS A 300 13.79 10.04 12.54
CA HIS A 300 14.62 11.23 12.33
C HIS A 300 13.78 12.46 12.00
N VAL A 301 12.80 12.34 11.09
CA VAL A 301 11.89 13.44 10.73
C VAL A 301 11.03 13.83 11.93
N SER A 302 10.53 12.87 12.72
CA SER A 302 9.75 13.17 13.93
C SER A 302 10.56 13.98 14.94
N GLN A 303 11.86 13.70 15.10
CA GLN A 303 12.74 14.50 15.94
C GLN A 303 12.92 15.93 15.42
N GLU A 304 12.98 16.12 14.09
CA GLU A 304 13.03 17.46 13.48
C GLU A 304 11.71 18.22 13.71
N ARG A 305 10.56 17.55 13.56
CA ARG A 305 9.24 18.11 13.89
C ARG A 305 9.16 18.55 15.34
N LEU A 306 9.65 17.75 16.28
CA LEU A 306 9.65 18.11 17.71
C LEU A 306 10.48 19.37 18.00
N ARG A 307 11.66 19.53 17.37
CA ARG A 307 12.49 20.73 17.53
C ARG A 307 11.85 21.99 16.95
N ASN A 308 11.07 21.85 15.89
CA ASN A 308 10.49 22.96 15.14
C ASN A 308 8.95 23.05 15.23
N LEU A 309 8.32 22.40 16.20
CA LEU A 309 6.87 22.18 16.25
C LEU A 309 6.04 23.47 16.07
N GLU A 310 6.38 24.53 16.82
CA GLU A 310 5.67 25.81 16.75
C GLU A 310 5.80 26.51 15.39
N ARG A 311 6.84 26.20 14.61
CA ARG A 311 7.07 26.80 13.29
C ARG A 311 6.26 26.11 12.19
N TYR A 312 5.87 24.86 12.41
CA TYR A 312 5.04 24.07 11.50
C TYR A 312 3.55 24.18 11.78
N ARG A 313 3.20 24.60 13.00
CA ARG A 313 1.83 24.76 13.47
C ARG A 313 0.98 25.55 12.45
N GLY A 314 -0.11 24.93 11.99
CA GLY A 314 -1.03 25.49 10.99
C GLY A 314 -0.50 25.51 9.54
N ASP A 315 0.69 24.98 9.25
CA ASP A 315 1.29 25.05 7.92
C ASP A 315 0.73 23.98 6.99
N MET A 316 -0.19 24.39 6.11
CA MET A 316 -0.80 23.53 5.10
C MET A 316 0.17 22.98 4.06
N LYS A 317 1.44 23.38 4.03
CA LYS A 317 2.47 22.74 3.18
C LYS A 317 2.83 21.33 3.64
N LEU A 318 2.46 20.95 4.87
CA LEU A 318 2.61 19.60 5.37
C LEU A 318 1.67 18.61 4.68
N MET A 319 0.71 19.07 3.87
CA MET A 319 -0.20 18.21 3.12
C MET A 319 0.18 18.09 1.63
N PRO A 320 0.15 16.87 1.05
CA PRO A 320 -0.19 15.62 1.74
C PRO A 320 0.92 15.26 2.73
N PRO A 321 0.58 14.58 3.84
CA PRO A 321 1.58 14.20 4.82
C PRO A 321 2.68 13.42 4.12
N TRP A 322 3.93 13.72 4.45
CA TRP A 322 5.03 12.85 4.08
C TRP A 322 4.91 11.56 4.90
N PRO A 323 5.14 10.36 4.35
CA PRO A 323 5.56 10.07 2.98
C PRO A 323 4.41 9.72 2.02
N SER A 324 3.17 10.02 2.39
CA SER A 324 1.97 9.65 1.64
C SER A 324 1.90 10.24 0.23
N ASP A 325 2.64 11.32 -0.01
CA ASP A 325 2.73 12.01 -1.31
C ASP A 325 3.58 11.28 -2.37
N VAL A 326 4.58 10.51 -1.94
CA VAL A 326 5.50 9.79 -2.84
C VAL A 326 5.87 8.48 -2.16
N GLY A 327 5.05 7.45 -2.36
CA GLY A 327 5.42 6.08 -1.96
C GLY A 327 4.75 5.52 -0.71
N ASN A 328 3.57 6.00 -0.30
CA ASN A 328 2.79 5.44 0.83
C ASN A 328 2.76 3.89 0.83
N CYS A 329 2.45 3.29 -0.32
CA CYS A 329 2.41 1.83 -0.45
C CYS A 329 3.77 1.16 -0.23
N VAL A 330 4.87 1.79 -0.64
CA VAL A 330 6.23 1.26 -0.40
C VAL A 330 6.60 1.43 1.06
N VAL A 331 6.27 2.58 1.67
CA VAL A 331 6.58 2.87 3.06
C VAL A 331 5.98 1.81 3.97
N CYS A 332 4.69 1.49 3.84
CA CYS A 332 4.04 0.51 4.73
C CYS A 332 4.66 -0.89 4.67
N HIS A 333 5.18 -1.30 3.52
CA HIS A 333 5.57 -2.70 3.25
C HIS A 333 7.08 -2.96 3.19
N ALA A 334 7.91 -1.95 2.92
CA ALA A 334 9.33 -2.16 2.65
C ALA A 334 10.19 -2.22 3.93
N TYR A 335 11.13 -3.16 3.97
CA TYR A 335 12.15 -3.20 5.03
C TYR A 335 13.29 -2.21 4.77
N ASN A 336 13.79 -2.20 3.54
CA ASN A 336 15.03 -1.49 3.21
C ASN A 336 14.85 -0.37 2.20
N ALA A 337 13.66 -0.21 1.60
CA ALA A 337 13.45 0.86 0.64
C ALA A 337 13.57 2.22 1.32
N GLU A 338 14.30 3.13 0.69
CA GLU A 338 14.36 4.52 1.11
C GLU A 338 13.04 5.21 0.83
N VAL A 339 12.61 6.03 1.78
CA VAL A 339 11.44 6.88 1.64
C VAL A 339 11.88 8.20 0.98
N PRO A 340 11.26 8.60 -0.15
CA PRO A 340 11.63 9.84 -0.84
C PRO A 340 11.54 11.07 0.05
N LEU A 341 12.62 11.84 0.18
CA LEU A 341 12.64 13.10 0.95
C LEU A 341 12.32 14.33 0.08
N ASP A 342 12.11 14.17 -1.22
CA ASP A 342 11.84 15.24 -2.18
C ASP A 342 10.45 15.87 -1.99
N SER A 343 9.48 15.12 -1.46
CA SER A 343 8.17 15.62 -1.04
C SER A 343 8.14 16.13 0.40
N LEU A 344 9.20 15.87 1.18
CA LEU A 344 9.28 16.31 2.57
C LEU A 344 9.45 17.82 2.63
N TYR A 345 8.45 18.50 3.19
CA TYR A 345 8.64 19.86 3.67
C TYR A 345 9.37 19.81 5.01
N SER A 346 10.64 20.23 5.03
CA SER A 346 11.42 20.39 6.26
C SER A 346 12.09 21.76 6.34
N LEU A 347 12.20 22.29 7.56
CA LEU A 347 12.87 23.54 7.91
C LEU A 347 14.37 23.34 8.07
N GLU A 348 14.79 22.12 8.39
CA GLU A 348 16.18 21.68 8.42
C GLU A 348 16.45 20.84 7.16
N PRO A 349 17.52 21.09 6.39
CA PRO A 349 17.87 20.21 5.27
C PRO A 349 18.19 18.81 5.78
N ILE A 350 17.38 17.82 5.39
CA ILE A 350 17.60 16.40 5.70
C ILE A 350 18.08 15.69 4.44
N ARG A 351 19.22 15.01 4.51
CA ARG A 351 19.73 14.14 3.45
C ARG A 351 19.74 12.69 3.96
N LEU A 352 19.62 11.74 3.03
CA LEU A 352 19.68 10.31 3.37
C LEU A 352 20.99 9.92 4.08
N ALA A 353 22.09 10.59 3.76
CA ALA A 353 23.39 10.41 4.41
C ALA A 353 23.41 10.89 5.87
N ASP A 354 22.51 11.80 6.27
CA ASP A 354 22.37 12.27 7.64
C ASP A 354 21.68 11.23 8.55
N VAL A 355 21.10 10.17 7.95
CA VAL A 355 20.48 9.04 8.64
C VAL A 355 21.17 7.74 8.19
N PRO A 356 22.35 7.38 8.72
CA PRO A 356 22.99 6.11 8.42
C PRO A 356 22.06 4.94 8.75
N SER A 357 21.90 4.00 7.82
CA SER A 357 20.96 2.90 8.04
C SER A 357 21.57 1.77 8.87
N GLN A 358 20.78 1.29 9.81
CA GLN A 358 20.94 0.10 10.64
C GLN A 358 19.72 -0.83 10.47
N ALA A 359 19.03 -0.74 9.33
CA ALA A 359 17.84 -1.52 9.05
C ALA A 359 18.13 -3.02 9.01
N ASP A 360 17.22 -3.80 9.58
CA ASP A 360 17.19 -5.24 9.47
C ASP A 360 16.90 -5.63 8.02
N TYR A 361 17.68 -6.55 7.47
CA TYR A 361 17.40 -7.10 6.14
C TYR A 361 16.26 -8.10 6.25
N LYS A 362 15.22 -7.92 5.43
CA LYS A 362 14.24 -8.99 5.22
C LYS A 362 14.96 -10.18 4.57
N PRO A 363 14.83 -11.41 5.09
CA PRO A 363 15.26 -12.59 4.36
C PRO A 363 14.60 -12.58 2.98
N LEU A 364 15.42 -12.64 1.92
CA LEU A 364 14.93 -12.69 0.54
C LEU A 364 14.62 -14.11 0.08
N THR A 365 14.86 -15.10 0.95
CA THR A 365 14.23 -16.42 0.87
C THR A 365 12.71 -16.18 0.77
N GLY A 366 12.11 -16.64 -0.32
CA GLY A 366 10.65 -16.65 -0.52
C GLY A 366 10.12 -15.80 -1.66
N LEU A 367 10.97 -15.02 -2.32
CA LEU A 367 10.54 -14.16 -3.44
C LEU A 367 10.56 -14.87 -4.79
N LEU A 368 11.34 -15.94 -4.93
CA LEU A 368 11.27 -16.84 -6.07
C LEU A 368 10.12 -17.83 -5.86
N PRO A 369 9.29 -18.11 -6.87
CA PRO A 369 8.34 -19.20 -6.77
C PRO A 369 9.11 -20.50 -6.49
N ALA A 370 8.71 -21.27 -5.47
CA ALA A 370 9.06 -22.69 -5.42
C ALA A 370 8.61 -23.35 -6.72
N GLU A 371 9.27 -24.44 -7.11
CA GLU A 371 8.94 -25.17 -8.35
C GLU A 371 7.41 -25.38 -8.47
N PRO A 372 6.79 -24.93 -9.57
CA PRO A 372 5.34 -24.75 -9.69
C PRO A 372 4.50 -26.02 -9.52
N ASP A 373 5.11 -27.20 -9.55
CA ASP A 373 4.43 -28.49 -9.47
C ASP A 373 4.63 -29.22 -8.12
N ALA A 374 5.42 -28.67 -7.20
CA ALA A 374 5.53 -29.24 -5.87
C ALA A 374 4.41 -28.68 -4.97
N PRO A 375 3.45 -29.51 -4.51
CA PRO A 375 2.50 -29.05 -3.50
C PRO A 375 3.29 -28.51 -2.30
N PRO A 376 2.91 -27.35 -1.73
CA PRO A 376 3.66 -26.76 -0.64
C PRO A 376 3.77 -27.78 0.51
N ARG A 377 5.00 -28.16 0.83
CA ARG A 377 5.30 -29.11 1.90
C ARG A 377 5.87 -28.38 3.08
N ILE A 378 5.42 -28.74 4.27
CA ILE A 378 6.02 -28.21 5.49
C ILE A 378 7.40 -28.84 5.64
N ALA A 379 8.43 -28.01 5.85
CA ALA A 379 9.77 -28.49 6.16
C ALA A 379 9.74 -29.38 7.42
N ASP A 380 10.47 -30.50 7.40
CA ASP A 380 10.48 -31.53 8.45
C ASP A 380 9.08 -32.04 8.85
N ARG A 381 8.17 -32.19 7.86
CA ARG A 381 6.80 -32.73 8.02
C ARG A 381 6.72 -33.94 8.95
N GLU A 382 7.70 -34.82 8.92
CA GLU A 382 7.77 -36.02 9.76
C GLU A 382 7.77 -35.74 11.27
N ARG A 383 8.01 -34.50 11.70
CA ARG A 383 7.95 -34.08 13.11
C ARG A 383 6.55 -33.77 13.62
N MET A 384 5.52 -33.84 12.77
CA MET A 384 4.13 -33.64 13.16
C MET A 384 3.23 -34.83 12.81
N PRO A 385 2.06 -34.97 13.46
CA PRO A 385 1.09 -35.98 13.06
C PRO A 385 0.70 -35.80 11.59
N GLY A 386 0.78 -36.87 10.79
CA GLY A 386 0.55 -36.81 9.35
C GLY A 386 -0.79 -36.15 8.98
N ALA A 387 -1.86 -36.47 9.70
CA ALA A 387 -3.18 -35.87 9.48
C ALA A 387 -3.20 -34.34 9.68
N VAL A 388 -2.40 -33.81 10.62
CA VAL A 388 -2.26 -32.36 10.85
C VAL A 388 -1.50 -31.74 9.69
N ALA A 389 -0.37 -32.33 9.29
CA ALA A 389 0.39 -31.88 8.12
C ALA A 389 -0.48 -31.82 6.87
N ASP A 390 -1.26 -32.89 6.62
CA ASP A 390 -2.14 -33.00 5.46
C ASP A 390 -3.18 -31.87 5.41
N VAL A 391 -3.79 -31.54 6.55
CA VAL A 391 -4.76 -30.43 6.63
C VAL A 391 -4.06 -29.10 6.38
N LEU A 392 -2.92 -28.85 7.00
CA LEU A 392 -2.18 -27.59 6.84
C LEU A 392 -1.66 -27.40 5.42
N GLU A 393 -1.01 -28.41 4.82
CA GLU A 393 -0.50 -28.37 3.44
C GLU A 393 -1.62 -28.28 2.40
N ARG A 394 -2.73 -28.98 2.59
CA ARG A 394 -3.83 -28.96 1.61
C ARG A 394 -4.67 -27.70 1.71
N ARG A 395 -4.96 -27.24 2.93
CA ARG A 395 -5.99 -26.22 3.17
C ARG A 395 -5.43 -24.86 3.53
N CYS A 396 -4.30 -24.79 4.22
CA CYS A 396 -3.75 -23.54 4.72
C CYS A 396 -2.61 -23.03 3.84
N ALA A 397 -1.76 -23.95 3.37
CA ALA A 397 -0.58 -23.63 2.59
C ALA A 397 -0.83 -22.91 1.26
N PRO A 398 -1.88 -23.20 0.48
CA PRO A 398 -2.09 -22.47 -0.77
C PRO A 398 -2.30 -20.96 -0.56
N CYS A 399 -2.88 -20.57 0.57
CA CYS A 399 -3.15 -19.17 0.91
C CYS A 399 -2.03 -18.54 1.75
N HIS A 400 -1.27 -19.34 2.50
CA HIS A 400 -0.28 -18.85 3.48
C HIS A 400 1.18 -19.20 3.13
N PHE A 401 1.43 -20.16 2.24
CA PHE A 401 2.74 -20.64 1.77
C PHE A 401 2.83 -20.72 0.21
N PRO A 402 2.41 -19.69 -0.55
CA PRO A 402 2.32 -19.76 -2.02
C PRO A 402 3.68 -19.89 -2.74
N GLY A 403 4.80 -19.84 -2.00
CA GLY A 403 6.16 -20.00 -2.52
C GLY A 403 6.91 -21.19 -1.94
N GLY A 404 6.22 -22.18 -1.36
CA GLY A 404 6.85 -23.38 -0.75
C GLY A 404 7.61 -23.12 0.56
N GLU A 405 7.87 -21.86 0.88
CA GLU A 405 8.40 -21.47 2.18
C GLU A 405 7.28 -21.43 3.20
N VAL A 406 7.53 -22.12 4.30
CA VAL A 406 6.73 -21.93 5.48
C VAL A 406 7.04 -20.54 5.99
N ALA A 407 6.05 -19.63 6.02
CA ALA A 407 6.23 -18.30 6.60
C ALA A 407 6.99 -18.46 7.93
N ASP A 408 7.95 -17.61 8.28
CA ASP A 408 8.83 -17.77 9.45
C ASP A 408 8.09 -18.18 10.76
N MET A 409 6.79 -17.85 10.88
CA MET A 409 5.90 -18.23 11.99
C MET A 409 5.38 -19.68 11.99
N LEU A 410 5.59 -20.43 10.91
CA LEU A 410 5.19 -21.81 10.70
C LEU A 410 6.38 -22.67 10.27
N ASP A 411 7.62 -22.17 10.26
CA ASP A 411 8.79 -23.04 10.11
C ASP A 411 8.86 -24.03 11.28
N LEU A 412 8.22 -25.19 11.10
CA LEU A 412 8.12 -26.25 12.09
C LEU A 412 9.39 -27.11 12.15
N SER A 413 10.43 -26.76 11.37
CA SER A 413 11.71 -27.46 11.37
C SER A 413 12.53 -27.19 12.63
N ALA A 414 12.28 -26.08 13.33
CA ALA A 414 12.95 -25.78 14.59
C ALA A 414 12.34 -26.57 15.77
N PRO A 415 13.16 -27.13 16.68
CA PRO A 415 12.67 -27.75 17.92
C PRO A 415 11.75 -26.80 18.69
N GLY A 416 10.54 -27.24 19.04
CA GLY A 416 9.55 -26.44 19.76
C GLY A 416 8.72 -25.47 18.92
N ALA A 417 9.02 -25.26 17.63
CA ALA A 417 8.25 -24.36 16.77
C ALA A 417 6.80 -24.84 16.58
N ALA A 418 6.56 -26.15 16.46
CA ALA A 418 5.23 -26.75 16.44
C ALA A 418 4.40 -26.39 17.70
N SER A 419 5.04 -26.40 18.87
CA SER A 419 4.41 -26.04 20.14
C SER A 419 4.07 -24.55 20.20
N GLN A 420 4.90 -23.69 19.62
CA GLN A 420 4.69 -22.25 19.57
C GLN A 420 3.63 -21.84 18.55
N ALA A 421 3.63 -22.46 17.37
CA ALA A 421 2.72 -22.15 16.27
C ALA A 421 1.30 -22.70 16.51
N ARG A 422 1.16 -23.83 17.22
CA ARG A 422 -0.13 -24.50 17.41
C ARG A 422 -1.26 -23.62 17.96
N PRO A 423 -1.08 -22.86 19.06
CA PRO A 423 -2.15 -22.00 19.58
C PRO A 423 -2.66 -21.00 18.54
N TRP A 424 -1.74 -20.38 17.80
CA TRP A 424 -2.05 -19.42 16.75
C TRP A 424 -2.81 -20.08 15.59
N ILE A 425 -2.38 -21.26 15.14
CA ILE A 425 -3.05 -22.03 14.08
C ILE A 425 -4.48 -22.38 14.48
N LEU A 426 -4.68 -22.83 15.73
CA LEU A 426 -6.00 -23.20 16.24
C LEU A 426 -6.93 -22.00 16.39
N GLU A 427 -6.41 -20.87 16.86
CA GLU A 427 -7.16 -19.63 16.97
C GLU A 427 -7.65 -19.18 15.59
N ARG A 428 -6.75 -19.11 14.61
CA ARG A 428 -7.04 -18.62 13.25
C ARG A 428 -7.97 -19.54 12.47
N THR A 429 -7.74 -20.85 12.53
CA THR A 429 -8.62 -21.83 11.87
C THR A 429 -10.00 -21.89 12.53
N GLY A 430 -10.07 -21.78 13.86
CA GLY A 430 -11.33 -21.70 14.60
C GLY A 430 -12.13 -20.43 14.33
N ALA A 431 -11.46 -19.31 14.07
CA ALA A 431 -12.09 -18.06 13.63
C ALA A 431 -12.55 -18.09 12.17
N GLY A 432 -12.21 -19.13 11.40
CA GLY A 432 -12.47 -19.18 9.96
C GLY A 432 -11.54 -18.29 9.13
N ASP A 433 -10.49 -17.74 9.73
CA ASP A 433 -9.54 -16.85 9.06
C ASP A 433 -8.49 -17.60 8.24
N MET A 434 -8.39 -18.92 8.43
CA MET A 434 -7.43 -19.78 7.78
C MET A 434 -8.12 -21.09 7.31
N PRO A 435 -8.28 -21.30 5.98
CA PRO A 435 -8.02 -20.35 4.90
C PRO A 435 -9.16 -19.30 4.76
N PRO A 436 -8.85 -18.08 4.30
CA PRO A 436 -9.79 -16.94 4.30
C PRO A 436 -11.01 -17.11 3.38
N ASP A 437 -10.88 -17.92 2.32
CA ASP A 437 -11.93 -18.07 1.30
C ASP A 437 -12.75 -19.36 1.47
N ALA A 438 -12.30 -20.29 2.32
CA ALA A 438 -12.92 -21.62 2.46
C ALA A 438 -12.64 -22.27 3.83
N PRO A 439 -13.37 -21.87 4.89
CA PRO A 439 -13.16 -22.37 6.25
C PRO A 439 -13.03 -23.90 6.32
N LEU A 440 -12.23 -24.37 7.28
CA LEU A 440 -12.05 -25.80 7.49
C LEU A 440 -13.37 -26.47 7.88
N SER A 441 -13.56 -27.72 7.44
CA SER A 441 -14.70 -28.51 7.90
C SER A 441 -14.58 -28.81 9.40
N ALA A 442 -15.71 -29.22 10.02
CA ALA A 442 -15.70 -29.64 11.42
C ALA A 442 -14.67 -30.76 11.68
N ASP A 443 -14.58 -31.73 10.76
CA ASP A 443 -13.62 -32.85 10.86
C ASP A 443 -12.17 -32.37 10.75
N GLU A 444 -11.88 -31.42 9.86
CA GLU A 444 -10.54 -30.83 9.71
C GLU A 444 -10.15 -30.02 10.95
N LEU A 445 -11.10 -29.29 11.56
CA LEU A 445 -10.87 -28.58 12.82
C LEU A 445 -10.60 -29.53 13.99
N GLU A 446 -11.33 -30.65 14.07
CA GLU A 446 -11.08 -31.66 15.12
C GLU A 446 -9.69 -32.31 14.96
N ILE A 447 -9.24 -32.57 13.72
CA ILE A 447 -7.87 -33.03 13.46
C ILE A 447 -6.83 -32.04 14.02
N LEU A 448 -7.02 -30.74 13.77
CA LEU A 448 -6.11 -29.71 14.28
C LEU A 448 -6.17 -29.61 15.81
N LYS A 449 -7.36 -29.63 16.42
CA LYS A 449 -7.51 -29.58 17.89
C LYS A 449 -6.81 -30.76 18.58
N GLY A 450 -6.88 -31.94 17.96
CA GLY A 450 -6.21 -33.17 18.41
C GLY A 450 -4.69 -33.17 18.24
N TRP A 451 -4.10 -32.16 17.59
CA TRP A 451 -2.66 -32.03 17.45
C TRP A 451 -1.99 -31.95 18.82
N VAL A 452 -1.08 -32.88 19.13
CA VAL A 452 -0.15 -32.80 20.25
C VAL A 452 1.25 -32.66 19.66
N PRO A 453 1.93 -31.51 19.84
CA PRO A 453 3.29 -31.33 19.34
C PRO A 453 4.24 -32.36 19.97
N ALA A 454 5.19 -32.86 19.20
CA ALA A 454 6.33 -33.57 19.78
C ALA A 454 7.11 -32.60 20.68
N PRO A 455 7.67 -33.08 21.81
CA PRO A 455 8.43 -32.26 22.76
C PRO A 455 9.67 -31.60 22.14
#